data_AF-A0A8H6WVR1-F1
#
_entry.id   AF-A0A8H6WVR1-F1
#
_cell.length_a   1.000
_cell.length_b   1.000
_cell.length_c   1.000
_cell.angle_alpha   90.00
_cell.angle_beta   90.00
_cell.angle_gamma   90.00
#
_symmetry.space_group_name_H-M   'P 1'
#
loop_
_entity.id
_entity.type
_entity.pdbx_description
1 polymer ?
#
loop_
_entity_poly.entity_id
_entity_poly.type
_entity_poly.pdbx_seq_one_letter_code
_entity_poly.pdbx_strand_id
1 'polypeptide(L)'
;MSDVLCSKCQESIFRPSPLLPSVNEAAHLASLLRSNLPPTDSCSVADAKVEEGLMELARYDDEIRRIQSVLSGLKAGRERLQDHLERIHSAHNSPIRMVPNEILAEIMYEAMLRRCGDTCALRLDTSQRSWSDGDRPFIRLSEVCYRWHQVAVSTPKLWAQIRFASSSYYCERDLSLVSESLRRSGSRPLSINQLDFHRESSAETKLFLDLILPHASRIQQFSGFLGPLLNERLRAHNLEALEVLDFTLPDEQRLSDTTGWVLPRLRRACFRAFNHWSNPRLPELPWAQISSFSYSTYDMICGGEGVALPWSDLAPGASFNLLASSFRSATPISSNIAELTCSISAQRNWNERDRTSLGALFSALTLPRLQTLRVLCPGDELSSLWSSAAFNGLAKRSGFGTTLKHLAIEVFLSEQELFAALQSLSALETLALRDMLHARIDSPGFPSDHRPLRVPVLITDEFLRRLHLSRLPDPFDDVEPVPAPKFLPNLRSLTLTTMVAFSDTSLLGYLDAQVSFVQRHAPRCSTQHRQPFSLHIIRVGIPRRDTMEDPAFWGAVQDWMDAGKLEMTYRTIRADAYIAKDPGDIDNLYEIRRWHEDYGALLYEAEALVE
;
A
#
# COMPACT_ATOMS: atom_id res chain seq x y z
N MET A 1 -28.70 -40.84 -45.99
CA MET A 1 -28.13 -39.51 -45.74
C MET A 1 -29.19 -38.51 -46.14
N SER A 2 -29.65 -37.68 -45.21
CA SER A 2 -30.60 -36.61 -45.52
C SER A 2 -29.93 -35.57 -46.41
N ASP A 3 -30.45 -35.33 -47.61
CA ASP A 3 -29.93 -34.33 -48.54
C ASP A 3 -29.94 -32.94 -47.88
N VAL A 4 -28.76 -32.33 -47.77
CA VAL A 4 -28.65 -30.96 -47.29
C VAL A 4 -29.06 -30.04 -48.44
N LEU A 5 -30.32 -29.59 -48.42
CA LEU A 5 -30.88 -28.70 -49.44
C LEU A 5 -30.50 -27.24 -49.16
N CYS A 6 -30.28 -26.47 -50.23
CA CYS A 6 -30.07 -25.04 -50.14
C CYS A 6 -31.35 -24.34 -49.65
N SER A 7 -31.27 -23.58 -48.56
CA SER A 7 -32.42 -22.91 -47.95
C SER A 7 -33.08 -21.84 -48.84
N LYS A 8 -32.43 -21.38 -49.92
CA LYS A 8 -32.97 -20.39 -50.86
C LYS A 8 -33.58 -20.99 -52.13
N CYS A 9 -33.03 -22.07 -52.67
CA CYS A 9 -33.50 -22.65 -53.94
C CYS A 9 -33.96 -24.11 -53.82
N GLN A 10 -33.89 -24.73 -52.64
CA GLN A 10 -34.32 -26.10 -52.36
C GLN A 10 -33.64 -27.19 -53.20
N GLU A 11 -32.59 -26.84 -53.94
CA GLU A 11 -31.74 -27.80 -54.65
C GLU A 11 -30.73 -28.45 -53.70
N SER A 12 -30.40 -29.72 -53.95
CA SER A 12 -29.36 -30.42 -53.18
C SER A 12 -28.01 -29.75 -53.35
N ILE A 13 -27.37 -29.41 -52.24
CA ILE A 13 -26.04 -28.77 -52.23
C ILE A 13 -24.96 -29.77 -52.69
N PHE A 14 -25.24 -31.08 -52.58
CA PHE A 14 -24.31 -32.13 -52.97
C PHE A 14 -24.97 -33.09 -53.97
N ARG A 15 -24.48 -33.07 -55.21
CA ARG A 15 -24.76 -34.13 -56.19
C ARG A 15 -23.55 -35.07 -56.22
N PRO A 16 -23.65 -36.29 -55.64
CA PRO A 16 -22.56 -37.25 -55.72
C PRO A 16 -22.30 -37.65 -57.17
N SER A 17 -21.03 -37.84 -57.50
CA SER A 17 -20.61 -38.19 -58.85
C SER A 17 -21.17 -39.56 -59.22
N PRO A 18 -21.72 -39.74 -60.43
CA PRO A 18 -22.15 -41.04 -60.92
C PRO A 18 -20.98 -42.01 -61.10
N LEU A 19 -19.73 -41.50 -61.06
CA LEU A 19 -18.49 -42.27 -61.22
C LEU A 19 -17.89 -42.75 -59.89
N LEU A 20 -18.57 -42.55 -58.75
CA LEU A 20 -18.11 -43.12 -57.49
C LEU A 20 -18.11 -44.65 -57.59
N PRO A 21 -16.99 -45.33 -57.26
CA PRO A 21 -16.89 -46.77 -57.44
C PRO A 21 -17.82 -47.49 -56.47
N SER A 22 -18.49 -48.53 -56.94
CA SER A 22 -19.17 -49.46 -56.05
C SER A 22 -18.16 -50.21 -55.18
N VAL A 23 -18.63 -50.76 -54.04
CA VAL A 23 -17.80 -51.56 -53.13
C VAL A 23 -17.11 -52.72 -53.87
N ASN A 24 -17.80 -53.32 -54.84
CA ASN A 24 -17.29 -54.43 -55.63
C ASN A 24 -16.24 -53.99 -56.66
N GLU A 25 -16.43 -52.85 -57.32
CA GLU A 25 -15.45 -52.29 -58.27
C GLU A 25 -14.16 -51.85 -57.55
N ALA A 26 -14.30 -51.21 -56.39
CA ALA A 26 -13.16 -50.84 -55.56
C ALA A 26 -12.37 -52.07 -55.07
N ALA A 27 -13.07 -53.13 -54.64
CA ALA A 27 -12.45 -54.39 -54.23
C ALA A 27 -11.75 -55.12 -55.39
N HIS A 28 -12.36 -55.11 -56.58
CA HIS A 28 -11.77 -55.70 -57.78
C HIS A 28 -10.49 -54.96 -58.21
N LEU A 29 -10.52 -53.63 -58.25
CA LEU A 29 -9.35 -52.82 -58.54
C LEU A 29 -8.25 -53.01 -57.49
N ALA A 30 -8.60 -53.08 -56.20
CA ALA A 30 -7.65 -53.38 -55.14
C ALA A 30 -7.01 -54.76 -55.26
N SER A 31 -7.75 -55.76 -55.77
CA SER A 31 -7.20 -57.10 -56.04
C SER A 31 -6.25 -57.12 -57.23
N LEU A 32 -6.54 -56.35 -58.29
CA LEU A 32 -5.66 -56.19 -59.46
C LEU A 32 -4.36 -55.46 -59.10
N LEU A 33 -4.46 -54.38 -58.32
CA LEU A 33 -3.29 -53.63 -57.83
C LEU A 33 -2.38 -54.47 -56.92
N ARG A 34 -2.90 -55.53 -56.28
CA ARG A 34 -2.13 -56.44 -55.42
C ARG A 34 -1.55 -57.65 -56.17
N SER A 35 -2.10 -58.03 -57.32
CA SER A 35 -1.69 -59.22 -58.05
C SER A 35 -0.59 -58.96 -59.08
N ASN A 36 -0.31 -57.70 -59.43
CA ASN A 36 0.63 -57.30 -60.50
C ASN A 36 0.33 -57.94 -61.87
N LEU A 37 -0.89 -58.45 -62.07
CA LEU A 37 -1.31 -59.02 -63.35
C LEU A 37 -1.77 -57.89 -64.29
N PRO A 38 -1.40 -57.92 -65.59
CA PRO A 38 -1.91 -56.95 -66.55
C PRO A 38 -3.43 -57.10 -66.73
N PRO A 39 -4.20 -56.01 -66.85
CA PRO A 39 -5.64 -56.07 -67.11
C PRO A 39 -5.93 -56.80 -68.41
N THR A 40 -6.90 -57.71 -68.42
CA THR A 40 -7.13 -58.64 -69.54
C THR A 40 -7.98 -58.10 -70.69
N ASP A 41 -8.60 -56.91 -70.59
CA ASP A 41 -9.43 -56.33 -71.66
C ASP A 41 -9.30 -54.79 -71.82
N SER A 42 -9.09 -54.37 -73.08
CA SER A 42 -9.14 -53.03 -73.71
C SER A 42 -8.69 -51.78 -72.92
N CYS A 43 -7.53 -51.23 -73.31
CA CYS A 43 -6.96 -49.96 -72.81
C CYS A 43 -7.88 -48.73 -73.01
N SER A 44 -8.65 -48.68 -74.10
CA SER A 44 -9.40 -47.48 -74.50
C SER A 44 -10.62 -47.13 -73.63
N VAL A 45 -11.28 -48.11 -73.01
CA VAL A 45 -12.45 -47.88 -72.14
C VAL A 45 -12.02 -47.42 -70.75
N ALA A 46 -10.84 -47.85 -70.29
CA ALA A 46 -10.26 -47.39 -69.04
C ALA A 46 -9.78 -45.93 -69.15
N ASP A 47 -9.13 -45.56 -70.26
CA ASP A 47 -8.65 -44.21 -70.51
C ASP A 47 -9.80 -43.18 -70.55
N ALA A 48 -10.92 -43.51 -71.20
CA ALA A 48 -12.11 -42.65 -71.24
C ALA A 48 -12.76 -42.45 -69.86
N LYS A 49 -12.81 -43.50 -69.03
CA LYS A 49 -13.32 -43.40 -67.65
C LYS A 49 -12.39 -42.60 -66.74
N VAL A 50 -11.08 -42.66 -66.97
CA VAL A 50 -10.10 -41.83 -66.27
C VAL A 50 -10.29 -40.35 -66.65
N GLU A 51 -10.48 -40.05 -67.94
CA GLU A 51 -10.74 -38.68 -68.40
C GLU A 51 -12.05 -38.11 -67.83
N GLU A 52 -13.12 -38.89 -67.83
CA GLU A 52 -14.40 -38.51 -67.22
C GLU A 52 -14.25 -38.28 -65.69
N GLY A 53 -13.49 -39.13 -65.01
CA GLY A 53 -13.16 -38.99 -63.60
C GLY A 53 -12.34 -37.72 -63.30
N LEU A 54 -11.39 -37.37 -64.17
CA LEU A 54 -10.61 -36.13 -64.06
C LEU A 54 -11.49 -34.88 -64.24
N MET A 55 -12.45 -34.91 -65.17
CA MET A 55 -13.43 -33.83 -65.34
C MET A 55 -14.33 -33.67 -64.11
N GLU A 56 -14.78 -34.77 -63.51
CA GLU A 56 -15.58 -34.74 -62.28
C GLU A 56 -14.79 -34.24 -61.07
N LEU A 57 -13.50 -34.60 -60.96
CA LEU A 57 -12.60 -34.04 -59.95
C LEU A 57 -12.42 -32.53 -60.14
N ALA A 58 -12.17 -32.07 -61.37
CA ALA A 58 -12.07 -30.65 -61.67
C ALA A 58 -13.35 -29.88 -61.30
N ARG A 59 -14.53 -30.48 -61.54
CA ARG A 59 -15.83 -29.93 -61.12
C ARG A 59 -15.92 -29.79 -59.60
N TYR A 60 -15.50 -30.81 -58.84
CA TYR A 60 -15.48 -30.72 -57.38
C TYR A 60 -14.50 -29.66 -56.88
N ASP A 61 -13.32 -29.54 -57.49
CA ASP A 61 -12.34 -28.52 -57.13
C ASP A 61 -12.85 -27.10 -57.40
N ASP A 62 -13.55 -26.87 -58.52
CA ASP A 62 -14.24 -25.60 -58.82
C ASP A 62 -15.29 -25.28 -57.76
N GLU A 63 -16.11 -26.27 -57.37
CA GLU A 63 -17.18 -26.09 -56.38
C GLU A 63 -16.63 -25.87 -54.97
N ILE A 64 -15.56 -26.58 -54.58
CA ILE A 64 -14.82 -26.35 -53.34
C ILE A 64 -14.28 -24.92 -53.32
N ARG A 65 -13.64 -24.47 -54.41
CA ARG A 65 -13.15 -23.08 -54.53
C ARG A 65 -14.28 -22.07 -54.39
N ARG A 66 -15.43 -22.32 -55.03
CA ARG A 66 -16.62 -21.46 -54.94
C ARG A 66 -17.15 -21.38 -53.52
N ILE A 67 -17.34 -22.51 -52.84
CA ILE A 67 -17.83 -22.58 -51.46
C ILE A 67 -16.83 -21.94 -50.50
N GLN A 68 -15.53 -22.19 -50.65
CA GLN A 68 -14.49 -21.55 -49.85
C GLN A 68 -14.49 -20.03 -50.00
N SER A 69 -14.71 -19.53 -51.22
CA SER A 69 -14.86 -18.08 -51.49
C SER A 69 -16.09 -17.50 -50.79
N VAL A 70 -17.26 -18.15 -50.92
CA VAL A 70 -18.49 -17.72 -50.22
C VAL A 70 -18.33 -17.76 -48.70
N LEU A 71 -17.73 -18.81 -48.16
CA LEU A 71 -17.45 -18.95 -46.73
C LEU A 71 -16.52 -17.85 -46.24
N SER A 72 -15.47 -17.54 -47.00
CA SER A 72 -14.54 -16.45 -46.68
C SER A 72 -15.25 -15.10 -46.68
N GLY A 73 -16.12 -14.85 -47.67
CA GLY A 73 -16.96 -13.65 -47.71
C GLY A 73 -17.92 -13.53 -46.52
N LEU A 74 -18.55 -14.64 -46.11
CA LEU A 74 -19.41 -14.68 -44.93
C LEU A 74 -18.64 -14.47 -43.62
N LYS A 75 -17.45 -15.06 -43.47
CA LYS A 75 -16.57 -14.84 -42.32
C LYS A 75 -16.15 -13.38 -42.21
N ALA A 76 -15.67 -12.78 -43.31
CA ALA A 76 -15.33 -11.36 -43.36
C ALA A 76 -16.55 -10.46 -43.08
N GLY A 77 -17.75 -10.85 -43.55
CA GLY A 77 -18.99 -10.17 -43.23
C GLY A 77 -19.34 -10.21 -41.74
N ARG A 78 -19.19 -11.39 -41.11
CA ARG A 78 -19.40 -11.59 -39.68
C ARG A 78 -18.41 -10.76 -38.85
N GLU A 79 -17.13 -10.78 -39.18
CA GLU A 79 -16.09 -9.99 -38.49
C GLU A 79 -16.40 -8.49 -38.56
N ARG A 80 -16.70 -7.97 -39.76
CA ARG A 80 -17.09 -6.56 -39.91
C ARG A 80 -18.32 -6.18 -39.07
N LEU A 81 -19.31 -7.07 -39.00
CA LEU A 81 -20.50 -6.83 -38.19
C LEU A 81 -20.18 -6.88 -36.69
N GLN A 82 -19.35 -7.82 -36.26
CA GLN A 82 -18.91 -7.92 -34.87
C GLN A 82 -18.13 -6.66 -34.46
N ASP A 83 -17.15 -6.22 -35.25
CA ASP A 83 -16.41 -4.97 -35.04
C ASP A 83 -17.34 -3.76 -34.95
N HIS A 84 -18.37 -3.70 -35.81
CA HIS A 84 -19.35 -2.62 -35.80
C HIS A 84 -20.18 -2.61 -34.52
N LEU A 85 -20.65 -3.78 -34.08
CA LEU A 85 -21.42 -3.92 -32.83
C LEU A 85 -20.57 -3.59 -31.60
N GLU A 86 -19.30 -4.01 -31.56
CA GLU A 86 -18.36 -3.68 -30.49
C GLU A 86 -18.08 -2.16 -30.42
N ARG A 87 -17.99 -1.49 -31.58
CA ARG A 87 -17.87 -0.02 -31.65
C ARG A 87 -19.13 0.69 -31.14
N ILE A 88 -20.32 0.24 -31.51
CA ILE A 88 -21.59 0.79 -31.00
C ILE A 88 -21.67 0.58 -29.49
N HIS A 89 -21.37 -0.64 -29.02
CA HIS A 89 -21.40 -0.96 -27.60
C HIS A 89 -20.42 -0.09 -26.82
N SER A 90 -19.18 0.05 -27.29
CA SER A 90 -18.18 0.95 -26.71
C SER A 90 -18.60 2.42 -26.78
N ALA A 91 -19.38 2.80 -27.79
CA ALA A 91 -19.81 4.17 -27.97
C ALA A 91 -20.92 4.59 -27.01
N HIS A 92 -21.86 3.68 -26.74
CA HIS A 92 -23.06 3.94 -25.94
C HIS A 92 -22.95 3.46 -24.49
N ASN A 93 -22.27 2.34 -24.26
CA ASN A 93 -22.31 1.64 -22.98
C ASN A 93 -20.98 1.70 -22.23
N SER A 94 -19.95 2.37 -22.78
CA SER A 94 -18.71 2.57 -22.04
C SER A 94 -18.97 3.45 -20.82
N PRO A 95 -18.77 2.95 -19.59
CA PRO A 95 -19.12 3.69 -18.37
C PRO A 95 -18.50 5.08 -18.32
N ILE A 96 -17.28 5.23 -18.83
CA ILE A 96 -16.53 6.49 -18.82
C ILE A 96 -17.19 7.62 -19.63
N ARG A 97 -18.01 7.27 -20.62
CA ARG A 97 -18.77 8.24 -21.42
C ARG A 97 -20.00 8.75 -20.67
N MET A 98 -20.49 7.98 -19.71
CA MET A 98 -21.64 8.33 -18.85
C MET A 98 -21.23 9.06 -17.57
N VAL A 99 -19.96 8.92 -17.15
CA VAL A 99 -19.42 9.63 -15.99
C VAL A 99 -19.55 11.14 -16.21
N PRO A 100 -20.11 11.94 -15.28
CA PRO A 100 -20.12 13.41 -15.36
C PRO A 100 -18.71 14.03 -15.32
N ASN A 101 -18.56 15.29 -15.74
CA ASN A 101 -17.24 15.94 -15.77
C ASN A 101 -16.65 16.12 -14.36
N GLU A 102 -17.49 16.31 -13.35
CA GLU A 102 -17.11 16.47 -11.95
C GLU A 102 -16.47 15.20 -11.41
N ILE A 103 -17.07 14.05 -11.72
CA ILE A 103 -16.55 12.74 -11.30
C ILE A 103 -15.28 12.41 -12.08
N LEU A 104 -15.22 12.75 -13.37
CA LEU A 104 -14.00 12.57 -14.16
C LEU A 104 -12.84 13.43 -13.61
N ALA A 105 -13.13 14.65 -13.17
CA ALA A 105 -12.16 15.52 -12.52
C ALA A 105 -11.65 14.94 -11.20
N GLU A 106 -12.53 14.37 -10.37
CA GLU A 106 -12.13 13.69 -9.14
C GLU A 106 -11.32 12.41 -9.42
N ILE A 107 -11.66 11.62 -10.44
CA ILE A 107 -10.83 10.48 -10.88
C ILE A 107 -9.42 10.94 -11.25
N MET A 108 -9.29 12.04 -12.00
CA MET A 108 -7.99 12.62 -12.35
C MET A 108 -7.22 13.10 -11.12
N TYR A 109 -7.92 13.68 -10.15
CA TYR A 109 -7.35 14.16 -8.89
C TYR A 109 -6.85 13.00 -8.02
N GLU A 110 -7.65 11.96 -7.86
CA GLU A 110 -7.27 10.74 -7.11
C GLU A 110 -6.11 9.99 -7.77
N ALA A 111 -6.10 9.90 -9.10
CA ALA A 111 -4.97 9.33 -9.85
C ALA A 111 -3.67 10.12 -9.62
N MET A 112 -3.78 11.44 -9.39
CA MET A 112 -2.66 12.29 -9.03
C MET A 112 -2.22 12.11 -7.57
N LEU A 113 -3.14 11.95 -6.61
CA LEU A 113 -2.79 11.70 -5.21
C LEU A 113 -2.09 10.35 -5.01
N ARG A 114 -2.65 9.27 -5.58
CA ARG A 114 -2.14 7.89 -5.40
C ARG A 114 -0.70 7.70 -5.89
N ARG A 115 -0.29 8.40 -6.94
CA ARG A 115 1.09 8.35 -7.45
C ARG A 115 2.07 9.16 -6.63
N CYS A 116 1.59 9.96 -5.69
CA CYS A 116 2.42 10.98 -5.05
C CYS A 116 2.62 10.76 -3.56
N GLY A 117 1.90 9.79 -2.98
CA GLY A 117 1.93 9.53 -1.54
C GLY A 117 1.32 10.70 -0.77
N ASP A 118 0.69 10.41 0.35
CA ASP A 118 0.29 11.47 1.26
C ASP A 118 1.53 12.23 1.73
N THR A 119 1.55 13.53 1.47
CA THR A 119 2.63 14.48 1.83
C THR A 119 2.81 14.66 3.34
N CYS A 120 2.18 13.82 4.16
CA CYS A 120 2.36 13.78 5.61
C CYS A 120 2.60 12.38 6.17
N ALA A 121 2.68 11.36 5.31
CA ALA A 121 2.83 9.98 5.72
C ALA A 121 4.22 9.50 5.28
N LEU A 122 5.06 9.21 6.28
CA LEU A 122 6.48 8.86 6.17
C LEU A 122 6.76 7.84 5.05
N ARG A 123 7.04 8.31 3.84
CA ARG A 123 7.76 7.55 2.83
C ARG A 123 9.24 7.86 2.97
N LEU A 124 9.96 6.95 3.62
CA LEU A 124 11.39 6.72 3.42
C LEU A 124 11.59 6.06 2.05
N ASP A 125 11.18 6.71 0.96
CA ASP A 125 11.60 6.26 -0.37
C ASP A 125 12.84 7.07 -0.77
N THR A 126 14.00 6.52 -0.42
CA THR A 126 15.32 6.95 -0.91
C THR A 126 15.63 6.36 -2.30
N SER A 127 14.66 5.75 -2.99
CA SER A 127 14.83 5.48 -4.40
C SER A 127 14.79 6.80 -5.16
N GLN A 128 15.98 7.22 -5.62
CA GLN A 128 16.17 8.14 -6.72
C GLN A 128 15.39 7.62 -7.94
N ARG A 129 14.07 7.77 -7.98
CA ARG A 129 13.39 7.87 -9.25
C ARG A 129 13.73 9.25 -9.74
N SER A 130 14.52 9.34 -10.81
CA SER A 130 14.59 10.56 -11.60
C SER A 130 13.17 10.79 -12.15
N TRP A 131 12.41 11.66 -11.49
CA TRP A 131 11.07 12.09 -11.84
C TRP A 131 11.14 12.83 -13.19
N SER A 132 10.85 12.12 -14.30
CA SER A 132 10.90 12.62 -15.67
C SER A 132 9.49 12.66 -16.28
N ASP A 133 9.04 13.83 -16.76
CA ASP A 133 7.86 14.19 -17.58
C ASP A 133 6.48 13.52 -17.29
N GLY A 134 6.42 12.48 -16.44
CA GLY A 134 5.29 11.60 -16.21
C GLY A 134 4.56 11.84 -14.89
N ASP A 135 4.94 12.90 -14.17
CA ASP A 135 4.62 13.13 -12.75
C ASP A 135 3.41 14.04 -12.52
N ARG A 136 2.73 14.40 -13.61
CA ARG A 136 1.39 14.98 -13.59
C ARG A 136 0.45 14.04 -14.33
N PRO A 137 -0.12 13.04 -13.63
CA PRO A 137 -0.99 12.05 -14.25
C PRO A 137 -2.09 12.70 -15.07
N PHE A 138 -2.68 13.80 -14.58
CA PHE A 138 -3.74 14.50 -15.28
C PHE A 138 -3.33 15.06 -16.66
N ILE A 139 -2.06 15.41 -16.90
CA ILE A 139 -1.59 15.85 -18.24
C ILE A 139 -1.63 14.67 -19.20
N ARG A 140 -1.11 13.50 -18.80
CA ARG A 140 -1.22 12.28 -19.61
C ARG A 140 -2.66 11.84 -19.81
N LEU A 141 -3.49 11.96 -18.77
CA LEU A 141 -4.93 11.70 -18.88
C LEU A 141 -5.61 12.68 -19.84
N SER A 142 -5.10 13.92 -19.97
CA SER A 142 -5.63 14.90 -20.92
C SER A 142 -5.46 14.48 -22.39
N GLU A 143 -4.56 13.55 -22.70
CA GLU A 143 -4.30 13.05 -24.06
C GLU A 143 -5.31 11.97 -24.51
N VAL A 144 -6.12 11.43 -23.60
CA VAL A 144 -7.04 10.30 -23.90
C VAL A 144 -8.08 10.69 -24.95
N CYS A 145 -8.77 11.81 -24.74
CA CYS A 145 -9.71 12.38 -25.71
C CYS A 145 -9.98 13.86 -25.43
N TYR A 146 -10.61 14.54 -26.39
CA TYR A 146 -10.98 15.96 -26.26
C TYR A 146 -11.73 16.30 -24.97
N ARG A 147 -12.67 15.45 -24.55
CA ARG A 147 -13.44 15.66 -23.32
C ARG A 147 -12.55 15.63 -22.08
N TRP A 148 -11.64 14.66 -22.00
CA TRP A 148 -10.68 14.57 -20.89
C TRP A 148 -9.72 15.75 -20.90
N HIS A 149 -9.27 16.18 -22.07
CA HIS A 149 -8.48 17.40 -22.22
C HIS A 149 -9.20 18.62 -21.65
N GLN A 150 -10.46 18.84 -22.05
CA GLN A 150 -11.26 19.94 -21.55
C GLN A 150 -11.43 19.90 -20.03
N VAL A 151 -11.74 18.74 -19.46
CA VAL A 151 -11.89 18.58 -18.01
C VAL A 151 -10.57 18.88 -17.29
N ALA A 152 -9.46 18.32 -17.76
CA ALA A 152 -8.14 18.58 -17.18
C ALA A 152 -7.78 20.07 -17.20
N VAL A 153 -7.97 20.74 -18.34
CA VAL A 153 -7.63 22.14 -18.59
C VAL A 153 -8.54 23.12 -17.85
N SER A 154 -9.82 22.77 -17.66
CA SER A 154 -10.84 23.63 -17.03
C SER A 154 -11.01 23.41 -15.53
N THR A 155 -10.37 22.41 -14.93
CA THR A 155 -10.49 22.08 -13.50
C THR A 155 -9.34 22.69 -12.70
N PRO A 156 -9.53 23.81 -11.97
CA PRO A 156 -8.43 24.50 -11.29
C PRO A 156 -7.77 23.68 -10.17
N LYS A 157 -8.47 22.66 -9.62
CA LYS A 157 -7.96 21.79 -8.53
C LYS A 157 -6.73 21.02 -8.97
N LEU A 158 -6.72 20.56 -10.23
CA LEU A 158 -5.62 19.78 -10.81
C LEU A 158 -4.36 20.62 -10.99
N TRP A 159 -4.51 21.93 -11.20
CA TRP A 159 -3.41 22.87 -11.43
C TRP A 159 -2.90 23.54 -10.15
N ALA A 160 -3.59 23.38 -9.02
CA ALA A 160 -3.19 23.95 -7.73
C ALA A 160 -2.08 23.14 -7.03
N GLN A 161 -1.79 21.93 -7.53
CA GLN A 161 -0.73 21.04 -7.04
C GLN A 161 0.51 21.22 -7.93
N ILE A 162 1.46 22.00 -7.42
CA ILE A 162 2.68 22.37 -8.15
C ILE A 162 3.82 21.53 -7.62
N ARG A 163 4.48 20.81 -8.52
CA ARG A 163 5.73 20.13 -8.23
C ARG A 163 6.85 20.73 -9.06
N PHE A 164 7.97 20.94 -8.40
CA PHE A 164 9.17 21.46 -9.00
C PHE A 164 10.36 20.66 -8.53
N ALA A 165 11.26 20.34 -9.45
CA ALA A 165 12.50 19.66 -9.16
C ALA A 165 13.62 20.52 -9.76
N SER A 166 14.78 20.54 -9.13
CA SER A 166 15.98 21.35 -9.40
C SER A 166 17.24 20.48 -9.67
N SER A 167 17.10 19.39 -10.41
CA SER A 167 18.12 18.62 -11.10
C SER A 167 18.80 19.42 -12.22
N SER A 168 20.01 19.02 -12.58
CA SER A 168 20.87 19.70 -13.56
C SER A 168 20.37 19.72 -15.01
N TYR A 169 19.15 19.21 -15.27
CA TYR A 169 18.60 19.03 -16.63
C TYR A 169 17.26 19.72 -16.86
N TYR A 170 16.81 20.57 -15.93
CA TYR A 170 15.50 21.22 -16.08
C TYR A 170 15.49 22.22 -17.22
N CYS A 171 14.40 22.14 -18.00
CA CYS A 171 14.22 22.91 -19.22
C CYS A 171 13.23 24.03 -18.99
N GLU A 172 13.27 25.07 -19.82
CA GLU A 172 12.31 26.19 -19.85
C GLU A 172 10.83 25.75 -19.79
N ARG A 173 10.53 24.51 -20.20
CA ARG A 173 9.18 23.92 -20.14
C ARG A 173 8.66 23.78 -18.71
N ASP A 174 9.50 23.46 -17.73
CA ASP A 174 9.04 23.23 -16.35
C ASP A 174 8.59 24.53 -15.68
N LEU A 175 9.36 25.60 -15.84
CA LEU A 175 8.97 26.94 -15.37
C LEU A 175 7.73 27.46 -16.13
N SER A 176 7.64 27.19 -17.43
CA SER A 176 6.45 27.51 -18.22
C SER A 176 5.21 26.78 -17.70
N LEU A 177 5.37 25.53 -17.30
CA LEU A 177 4.31 24.73 -16.72
C LEU A 177 3.92 25.18 -15.32
N VAL A 178 4.88 25.60 -14.48
CA VAL A 178 4.60 26.24 -13.18
C VAL A 178 3.78 27.52 -13.39
N SER A 179 4.21 28.39 -14.30
CA SER A 179 3.48 29.60 -14.66
C SER A 179 2.04 29.30 -15.11
N GLU A 180 1.87 28.31 -15.98
CA GLU A 180 0.54 27.89 -16.44
C GLU A 180 -0.30 27.28 -15.30
N SER A 181 0.32 26.60 -14.34
CA SER A 181 -0.35 26.06 -13.16
C SER A 181 -0.85 27.16 -12.24
N LEU A 182 -0.02 28.17 -11.98
CA LEU A 182 -0.40 29.36 -11.21
C LEU A 182 -1.57 30.08 -11.89
N ARG A 183 -1.52 30.27 -13.22
CA ARG A 183 -2.60 30.88 -14.00
C ARG A 183 -3.91 30.09 -13.92
N ARG A 184 -3.86 28.77 -14.11
CA ARG A 184 -5.05 27.90 -14.18
C ARG A 184 -5.64 27.54 -12.82
N SER A 185 -4.82 27.49 -11.77
CA SER A 185 -5.29 27.29 -10.40
C SER A 185 -6.21 28.42 -9.92
N GLY A 186 -6.16 29.58 -10.60
CA GLY A 186 -7.11 30.67 -10.43
C GLY A 186 -7.03 31.21 -9.02
N SER A 187 -8.14 31.08 -8.27
CA SER A 187 -8.43 31.31 -6.84
C SER A 187 -7.86 30.40 -5.75
N ARG A 188 -7.52 29.16 -6.15
CA ARG A 188 -7.41 28.05 -5.20
C ARG A 188 -6.19 28.09 -4.28
N PRO A 189 -6.28 27.48 -3.09
CA PRO A 189 -5.12 27.22 -2.25
C PRO A 189 -4.11 26.35 -3.00
N LEU A 190 -2.82 26.70 -2.90
CA LEU A 190 -1.72 26.03 -3.58
C LEU A 190 -1.05 25.02 -2.66
N SER A 191 -0.65 23.88 -3.23
CA SER A 191 0.25 22.93 -2.61
C SER A 191 1.50 22.82 -3.46
N ILE A 192 2.65 23.15 -2.87
CA ILE A 192 3.92 23.25 -3.56
C ILE A 192 4.86 22.21 -3.00
N ASN A 193 5.41 21.36 -3.87
CA ASN A 193 6.39 20.34 -3.51
C ASN A 193 7.66 20.50 -4.35
N GLN A 194 8.75 20.91 -3.69
CA GLN A 194 10.08 20.97 -4.25
C GLN A 194 10.82 19.65 -3.98
N LEU A 195 11.19 18.93 -5.05
CA LEU A 195 11.69 17.55 -4.98
C LEU A 195 13.22 17.43 -4.91
N ASP A 196 13.97 18.46 -5.35
CA ASP A 196 15.44 18.40 -5.30
C ASP A 196 16.00 19.15 -4.10
N PHE A 197 16.55 18.37 -3.19
CA PHE A 197 17.00 18.81 -1.86
C PHE A 197 18.47 19.23 -1.80
N HIS A 198 19.14 19.42 -2.94
CA HIS A 198 20.61 19.50 -2.96
C HIS A 198 21.22 20.81 -3.45
N ARG A 199 20.46 21.74 -4.07
CA ARG A 199 21.04 22.97 -4.66
C ARG A 199 20.10 24.18 -4.65
N GLU A 200 20.06 24.91 -3.53
CA GLU A 200 19.33 26.19 -3.48
C GLU A 200 19.91 27.32 -4.32
N SER A 201 21.21 27.26 -4.61
CA SER A 201 21.91 28.35 -5.29
C SER A 201 21.72 28.35 -6.81
N SER A 202 20.89 27.47 -7.36
CA SER A 202 20.60 27.42 -8.80
C SER A 202 19.82 28.65 -9.26
N ALA A 203 20.06 29.09 -10.50
CA ALA A 203 19.32 30.22 -11.08
C ALA A 203 17.83 29.87 -11.25
N GLU A 204 17.55 28.60 -11.49
CA GLU A 204 16.23 28.02 -11.70
C GLU A 204 15.41 28.03 -10.41
N THR A 205 16.03 27.72 -9.26
CA THR A 205 15.36 27.86 -7.95
C THR A 205 14.94 29.31 -7.74
N LYS A 206 15.79 30.29 -8.06
CA LYS A 206 15.43 31.71 -7.98
C LYS A 206 14.24 32.05 -8.86
N LEU A 207 14.26 31.64 -10.12
CA LEU A 207 13.15 31.86 -11.06
C LEU A 207 11.85 31.20 -10.58
N PHE A 208 11.93 29.98 -10.05
CA PHE A 208 10.80 29.29 -9.47
C PHE A 208 10.22 30.06 -8.29
N LEU A 209 11.06 30.53 -7.36
CA LEU A 209 10.63 31.35 -6.23
C LEU A 209 10.00 32.66 -6.69
N ASP A 210 10.60 33.34 -7.66
CA ASP A 210 10.04 34.58 -8.22
C ASP A 210 8.65 34.36 -8.85
N LEU A 211 8.36 33.16 -9.36
CA LEU A 211 7.02 32.79 -9.84
C LEU A 211 6.02 32.52 -8.71
N ILE A 212 6.42 31.82 -7.65
CA ILE A 212 5.48 31.36 -6.61
C ILE A 212 5.24 32.37 -5.48
N LEU A 213 6.23 33.20 -5.13
CA LEU A 213 6.15 34.15 -4.02
C LEU A 213 5.06 35.22 -4.18
N PRO A 214 4.75 35.73 -5.40
CA PRO A 214 3.58 36.59 -5.61
C PRO A 214 2.25 35.94 -5.20
N HIS A 215 2.20 34.62 -5.08
CA HIS A 215 1.04 33.83 -4.68
C HIS A 215 1.11 33.34 -3.22
N ALA A 216 2.06 33.84 -2.43
CA ALA A 216 2.34 33.39 -1.05
C ALA A 216 1.10 33.34 -0.13
N SER A 217 0.19 34.31 -0.25
CA SER A 217 -1.03 34.39 0.57
C SER A 217 -2.00 33.22 0.36
N ARG A 218 -1.76 32.38 -0.65
CA ARG A 218 -2.62 31.27 -1.05
C ARG A 218 -1.90 29.92 -0.95
N ILE A 219 -0.62 29.92 -0.60
CA ILE A 219 0.13 28.68 -0.36
C ILE A 219 -0.40 28.09 0.94
N GLN A 220 -1.06 26.94 0.84
CA GLN A 220 -1.60 26.19 1.97
C GLN A 220 -0.65 25.08 2.42
N GLN A 221 0.10 24.52 1.47
CA GLN A 221 1.07 23.48 1.75
C GLN A 221 2.37 23.79 1.03
N PHE A 222 3.49 23.66 1.74
CA PHE A 222 4.81 23.80 1.19
C PHE A 222 5.70 22.65 1.65
N SER A 223 6.29 21.92 0.72
CA SER A 223 7.31 20.90 0.96
C SER A 223 8.58 21.24 0.18
N GLY A 224 9.76 21.11 0.76
CA GLY A 224 11.00 21.35 0.03
C GLY A 224 12.28 21.30 0.85
N PHE A 225 13.35 21.88 0.30
CA PHE A 225 14.57 22.14 1.06
C PHE A 225 14.54 23.56 1.62
N LEU A 226 14.78 23.71 2.93
CA LEU A 226 14.83 25.01 3.59
C LEU A 226 16.27 25.42 3.90
N GLY A 227 16.95 25.96 2.92
CA GLY A 227 18.18 26.71 3.14
C GLY A 227 17.97 28.22 3.10
N PRO A 228 19.06 29.00 3.12
CA PRO A 228 19.04 30.43 3.43
C PRO A 228 18.19 31.25 2.47
N LEU A 229 18.26 30.98 1.17
CA LEU A 229 17.62 31.80 0.16
C LEU A 229 16.10 31.69 0.26
N LEU A 230 15.59 30.46 0.34
CA LEU A 230 14.15 30.22 0.49
C LEU A 230 13.65 30.83 1.79
N ASN A 231 14.39 30.61 2.88
CA ASN A 231 14.06 31.13 4.20
C ASN A 231 14.00 32.67 4.25
N GLU A 232 14.97 33.38 3.66
CA GLU A 232 14.95 34.84 3.56
C GLU A 232 13.74 35.33 2.73
N ARG A 233 13.51 34.71 1.58
CA ARG A 233 12.43 35.09 0.66
C ARG A 233 11.04 34.83 1.21
N LEU A 234 10.84 33.67 1.84
CA LEU A 234 9.55 33.33 2.45
C LEU A 234 9.23 34.26 3.61
N ARG A 235 10.23 34.67 4.43
CA ARG A 235 10.02 35.64 5.50
C ARG A 235 9.58 37.01 5.03
N ALA A 236 10.05 37.44 3.86
CA ALA A 236 9.62 38.69 3.27
C ALA A 236 8.12 38.67 2.87
N HIS A 237 7.47 37.51 2.88
CA HIS A 237 6.08 37.33 2.49
C HIS A 237 5.23 36.79 3.66
N ASN A 238 3.97 37.22 3.74
CA ASN A 238 3.05 36.70 4.75
C ASN A 238 2.39 35.41 4.24
N LEU A 239 2.73 34.27 4.86
CA LEU A 239 2.19 32.95 4.51
C LEU A 239 0.91 32.66 5.32
N GLU A 240 -0.09 33.53 5.17
CA GLU A 240 -1.32 33.53 5.98
C GLU A 240 -2.19 32.28 5.81
N ALA A 241 -2.13 31.64 4.64
CA ALA A 241 -2.89 30.44 4.32
C ALA A 241 -2.15 29.13 4.66
N LEU A 242 -0.87 29.20 5.06
CA LEU A 242 -0.05 28.01 5.20
C LEU A 242 -0.49 27.17 6.41
N GLU A 243 -0.90 25.94 6.13
CA GLU A 243 -1.37 24.96 7.10
C GLU A 243 -0.37 23.81 7.28
N VAL A 244 0.37 23.47 6.23
CA VAL A 244 1.32 22.34 6.19
C VAL A 244 2.68 22.80 5.72
N LEU A 245 3.69 22.42 6.48
CA LEU A 245 5.08 22.71 6.20
C LEU A 245 5.93 21.45 6.30
N ASP A 246 6.63 21.08 5.24
CA ASP A 246 7.57 19.95 5.23
C ASP A 246 8.93 20.41 4.70
N PHE A 247 9.98 20.24 5.48
CA PHE A 247 11.30 20.66 5.06
C PHE A 247 12.40 19.65 5.34
N THR A 248 13.30 19.58 4.39
CA THR A 248 14.66 19.11 4.63
C THR A 248 15.52 20.25 5.17
N LEU A 249 16.23 20.00 6.25
CA LEU A 249 17.19 20.92 6.85
C LEU A 249 18.58 20.75 6.22
N PRO A 250 19.34 21.85 5.98
CA PRO A 250 20.67 21.82 5.40
C PRO A 250 21.72 21.24 6.36
N ASP A 251 22.75 20.63 5.77
CA ASP A 251 23.80 19.88 6.48
C ASP A 251 24.76 20.73 7.31
N GLU A 252 25.07 21.96 6.92
CA GLU A 252 26.21 22.70 7.50
C GLU A 252 25.85 24.12 7.95
N GLN A 253 24.67 24.61 7.59
CA GLN A 253 24.29 25.98 7.85
C GLN A 253 23.31 26.03 9.00
N ARG A 254 23.77 26.59 10.13
CA ARG A 254 22.86 27.10 11.15
C ARG A 254 21.83 27.95 10.42
N LEU A 255 20.56 27.56 10.49
CA LEU A 255 19.44 28.48 10.30
C LEU A 255 19.59 29.51 11.43
N SER A 256 20.53 30.46 11.30
CA SER A 256 21.00 31.26 12.41
C SER A 256 19.90 32.21 12.92
N ASP A 257 18.84 32.42 12.15
CA ASP A 257 17.87 33.46 12.44
C ASP A 257 16.45 33.13 11.98
N THR A 258 15.90 31.92 12.03
CA THR A 258 14.48 31.64 11.65
C THR A 258 13.41 32.29 12.52
N THR A 259 13.81 33.21 13.40
CA THR A 259 12.95 34.14 14.12
C THR A 259 12.08 34.95 13.14
N GLY A 260 10.80 35.12 13.48
CA GLY A 260 9.90 36.07 12.78
C GLY A 260 8.98 35.52 11.70
N TRP A 261 8.82 34.19 11.58
CA TRP A 261 7.80 33.62 10.71
C TRP A 261 6.39 33.90 11.26
N VAL A 262 5.52 34.52 10.46
CA VAL A 262 4.11 34.75 10.79
C VAL A 262 3.26 33.70 10.09
N LEU A 263 3.02 32.58 10.78
CA LEU A 263 2.25 31.44 10.25
C LEU A 263 0.97 31.18 11.06
N PRO A 264 -0.07 32.03 10.96
CA PRO A 264 -1.23 31.98 11.85
C PRO A 264 -2.09 30.71 11.69
N ARG A 265 -1.99 30.04 10.54
CA ARG A 265 -2.77 28.84 10.21
C ARG A 265 -1.98 27.54 10.25
N LEU A 266 -0.68 27.59 10.59
CA LEU A 266 0.13 26.38 10.62
C LEU A 266 -0.43 25.37 11.62
N ARG A 267 -0.69 24.14 11.14
CA ARG A 267 -1.18 23.01 11.95
C ARG A 267 -0.26 21.79 11.86
N ARG A 268 0.45 21.62 10.74
CA ARG A 268 1.30 20.46 10.50
C ARG A 268 2.71 20.88 10.10
N ALA A 269 3.71 20.31 10.77
CA ALA A 269 5.11 20.57 10.46
C ALA A 269 5.91 19.26 10.40
N CYS A 270 6.73 19.10 9.38
CA CYS A 270 7.61 17.95 9.16
C CYS A 270 9.03 18.44 8.90
N PHE A 271 10.02 17.85 9.57
CA PHE A 271 11.43 18.17 9.37
C PHE A 271 12.26 16.91 9.15
N ARG A 272 13.18 16.97 8.19
CA ARG A 272 14.08 15.87 7.84
C ARG A 272 15.53 16.37 7.89
N ALA A 273 16.37 15.70 8.66
CA ALA A 273 17.80 15.97 8.78
C ALA A 273 18.60 14.83 8.14
N PHE A 274 19.49 15.15 7.20
CA PHE A 274 20.23 14.14 6.42
C PHE A 274 21.55 13.69 7.05
N ASN A 275 22.13 14.47 7.99
CA ASN A 275 23.51 14.24 8.42
C ASN A 275 23.68 13.96 9.92
N HIS A 276 24.79 13.29 10.22
CA HIS A 276 25.17 12.71 11.52
C HIS A 276 26.16 13.60 12.32
N TRP A 277 26.54 14.76 11.78
CA TRP A 277 27.60 15.61 12.36
C TRP A 277 27.17 17.02 12.76
N SER A 278 25.97 17.45 12.39
CA SER A 278 25.43 18.76 12.76
C SER A 278 24.06 18.57 13.40
N ASN A 279 23.85 19.23 14.54
CA ASN A 279 22.54 19.30 15.19
C ASN A 279 21.80 20.52 14.62
N PRO A 280 20.92 20.37 13.60
CA PRO A 280 20.23 21.52 13.04
C PRO A 280 19.27 22.07 14.11
N ARG A 281 19.36 23.38 14.36
CA ARG A 281 18.35 24.06 15.17
C ARG A 281 17.06 24.11 14.37
N LEU A 282 15.98 23.63 14.98
CA LEU A 282 14.64 23.78 14.42
C LEU A 282 14.28 25.27 14.33
N PRO A 283 13.50 25.67 13.32
CA PRO A 283 13.03 27.03 13.22
C PRO A 283 12.06 27.41 14.33
N GLU A 284 12.01 28.70 14.66
CA GLU A 284 10.99 29.23 15.57
C GLU A 284 9.63 29.20 14.85
N LEU A 285 8.83 28.20 15.20
CA LEU A 285 7.47 28.05 14.71
C LEU A 285 6.47 28.38 15.82
N PRO A 286 5.20 28.68 15.48
CA PRO A 286 4.13 28.78 16.46
C PRO A 286 3.77 27.39 16.99
N TRP A 287 4.65 26.76 17.77
CA TRP A 287 4.55 25.37 18.23
C TRP A 287 3.22 25.07 18.95
N ALA A 288 2.72 26.04 19.72
CA ALA A 288 1.52 25.89 20.53
C ALA A 288 0.22 25.66 19.72
N GLN A 289 0.21 25.92 18.41
CA GLN A 289 -0.94 25.66 17.53
C GLN A 289 -0.71 24.48 16.56
N ILE A 290 0.46 23.86 16.58
CA ILE A 290 0.78 22.71 15.73
C ILE A 290 0.16 21.46 16.35
N SER A 291 -0.75 20.84 15.61
CA SER A 291 -1.48 19.63 16.02
C SER A 291 -0.81 18.34 15.55
N SER A 292 0.08 18.39 14.56
CA SER A 292 0.84 17.24 14.09
C SER A 292 2.26 17.63 13.73
N PHE A 293 3.24 16.98 14.35
CA PHE A 293 4.65 17.23 14.15
C PHE A 293 5.38 15.94 13.77
N SER A 294 6.22 16.01 12.76
CA SER A 294 7.06 14.89 12.33
C SER A 294 8.52 15.32 12.30
N TYR A 295 9.41 14.51 12.87
CA TYR A 295 10.84 14.74 12.83
C TYR A 295 11.55 13.46 12.40
N SER A 296 12.37 13.55 11.35
CA SER A 296 13.18 12.47 10.82
C SER A 296 14.65 12.85 10.85
N THR A 297 15.51 12.01 11.40
CA THR A 297 16.97 12.22 11.43
C THR A 297 17.72 10.89 11.34
N TYR A 298 18.99 10.94 10.96
CA TYR A 298 19.89 9.80 11.14
C TYR A 298 20.32 9.70 12.61
N ASP A 299 21.06 10.65 13.17
CA ASP A 299 21.49 10.64 14.59
C ASP A 299 20.64 11.62 15.42
N MET A 300 20.25 11.26 16.65
CA MET A 300 19.55 12.20 17.55
C MET A 300 20.16 12.28 18.95
N ILE A 301 20.56 13.50 19.32
CA ILE A 301 21.04 13.87 20.65
C ILE A 301 20.13 14.98 21.21
N CYS A 302 19.45 14.71 22.32
CA CYS A 302 18.63 15.65 23.07
C CYS A 302 19.38 16.14 24.34
N GLY A 303 19.40 17.45 24.57
CA GLY A 303 20.12 18.09 25.69
C GLY A 303 21.62 18.28 25.42
N GLY A 304 22.16 19.43 25.83
CA GLY A 304 23.52 19.89 25.48
C GLY A 304 23.57 20.66 24.16
N GLU A 305 24.62 20.48 23.33
CA GLU A 305 24.72 21.02 21.95
C GLU A 305 23.82 20.29 20.91
N GLY A 306 22.91 19.44 21.38
CA GLY A 306 21.95 18.62 20.62
C GLY A 306 20.76 19.38 20.02
N VAL A 307 19.94 18.71 19.19
CA VAL A 307 18.67 19.27 18.68
C VAL A 307 17.65 19.32 19.82
N ALA A 308 17.26 20.53 20.22
CA ALA A 308 16.15 20.76 21.13
C ALA A 308 14.83 20.59 20.37
N LEU A 309 14.22 19.42 20.49
CA LEU A 309 12.89 19.16 19.94
C LEU A 309 11.81 19.86 20.80
N PRO A 310 10.71 20.34 20.19
CA PRO A 310 9.68 21.18 20.82
C PRO A 310 8.68 20.36 21.65
N TRP A 311 9.13 19.33 22.37
CA TRP A 311 8.26 18.40 23.10
C TRP A 311 7.25 19.11 24.01
N SER A 312 7.69 20.13 24.73
CA SER A 312 6.84 20.90 25.67
C SER A 312 5.98 21.95 25.00
N ASP A 313 6.34 22.38 23.80
CA ASP A 313 5.80 23.58 23.16
C ASP A 313 4.69 23.25 22.15
N LEU A 314 4.53 21.97 21.80
CA LEU A 314 3.44 21.48 20.96
C LEU A 314 2.07 21.67 21.61
N ALA A 315 1.03 21.79 20.78
CA ALA A 315 -0.34 21.92 21.25
C ALA A 315 -0.73 20.73 22.16
N PRO A 316 -1.48 20.95 23.25
CA PRO A 316 -2.01 19.85 24.04
C PRO A 316 -2.87 18.91 23.17
N GLY A 317 -2.58 17.61 23.24
CA GLY A 317 -3.25 16.62 22.40
C GLY A 317 -2.71 16.50 20.96
N ALA A 318 -1.59 17.14 20.64
CA ALA A 318 -0.94 16.97 19.33
C ALA A 318 -0.42 15.55 19.10
N SER A 319 -0.21 15.20 17.84
CA SER A 319 0.52 14.01 17.41
C SER A 319 1.98 14.31 17.13
N PHE A 320 2.88 13.42 17.56
CA PHE A 320 4.31 13.52 17.28
C PHE A 320 4.81 12.20 16.67
N ASN A 321 5.31 12.27 15.44
CA ASN A 321 6.05 11.20 14.79
C ASN A 321 7.57 11.47 14.85
N LEU A 322 8.31 10.54 15.43
CA LEU A 322 9.76 10.55 15.51
C LEU A 322 10.31 9.39 14.70
N LEU A 323 11.17 9.69 13.74
CA LEU A 323 11.97 8.72 12.99
C LEU A 323 13.44 9.03 13.22
N ALA A 324 14.17 8.10 13.82
CA ALA A 324 15.60 8.28 14.12
C ALA A 324 16.36 6.96 13.95
N SER A 325 17.67 6.98 13.72
CA SER A 325 18.47 5.76 13.88
C SER A 325 19.01 5.61 15.31
N SER A 326 19.24 6.71 16.02
CA SER A 326 19.72 6.72 17.41
C SER A 326 18.95 7.75 18.25
N PHE A 327 18.93 7.54 19.57
CA PHE A 327 18.37 8.51 20.51
C PHE A 327 19.26 8.62 21.75
N ARG A 328 19.57 9.85 22.15
CA ARG A 328 20.18 10.15 23.45
C ARG A 328 19.43 11.31 24.07
N SER A 329 19.22 11.28 25.38
CA SER A 329 18.80 12.48 26.11
C SER A 329 19.60 12.65 27.39
N ALA A 330 20.17 13.83 27.60
CA ALA A 330 20.77 14.20 28.88
C ALA A 330 19.74 14.72 29.90
N THR A 331 18.53 15.08 29.44
CA THR A 331 17.50 15.72 30.26
C THR A 331 16.17 14.97 30.19
N PRO A 332 15.41 14.91 31.29
CA PRO A 332 14.03 14.46 31.24
C PRO A 332 13.19 15.35 30.32
N ILE A 333 12.28 14.73 29.57
CA ILE A 333 11.41 15.37 28.59
C ILE A 333 9.97 15.13 29.05
N SER A 334 9.18 16.19 29.17
CA SER A 334 7.76 16.09 29.47
C SER A 334 6.93 16.77 28.39
N SER A 335 5.83 16.13 27.98
CA SER A 335 4.97 16.62 26.90
C SER A 335 3.51 16.22 27.11
N ASN A 336 2.59 17.05 26.62
CA ASN A 336 1.14 16.84 26.68
C ASN A 336 0.55 16.34 25.36
N ILE A 337 1.36 15.75 24.48
CA ILE A 337 0.90 15.08 23.25
C ILE A 337 -0.09 13.95 23.57
N ALA A 338 -1.07 13.75 22.67
CA ALA A 338 -1.98 12.61 22.76
C ALA A 338 -1.47 11.40 21.98
N GLU A 339 -0.63 11.62 20.96
CA GLU A 339 -0.15 10.54 20.10
C GLU A 339 1.36 10.61 19.90
N LEU A 340 2.01 9.46 20.00
CA LEU A 340 3.44 9.30 19.72
C LEU A 340 3.64 8.10 18.80
N THR A 341 4.21 8.35 17.63
CA THR A 341 4.80 7.30 16.79
C THR A 341 6.31 7.42 16.89
N CYS A 342 6.99 6.39 17.35
CA CYS A 342 8.46 6.34 17.33
C CYS A 342 8.93 5.20 16.46
N SER A 343 9.75 5.52 15.46
CA SER A 343 10.42 4.60 14.58
C SER A 343 11.92 4.71 14.78
N ILE A 344 12.55 3.66 15.29
CA ILE A 344 14.00 3.63 15.49
C ILE A 344 14.59 2.53 14.61
N SER A 345 15.27 2.93 13.52
CA SER A 345 15.78 1.98 12.52
C SER A 345 17.21 1.52 12.85
N ALA A 346 17.44 0.21 12.89
CA ALA A 346 18.77 -0.38 13.00
C ALA A 346 19.53 -0.36 11.65
N GLN A 347 20.75 0.18 11.62
CA GLN A 347 21.66 0.10 10.46
C GLN A 347 22.68 -1.02 10.64
N ARG A 348 23.19 -1.55 9.51
CA ARG A 348 24.07 -2.74 9.46
C ARG A 348 25.41 -2.65 10.22
N ASN A 349 25.82 -1.46 10.65
CA ASN A 349 27.14 -1.22 11.25
C ASN A 349 27.06 -0.75 12.71
N TRP A 350 26.06 -1.19 13.46
CA TRP A 350 25.80 -0.68 14.80
C TRP A 350 26.88 -1.03 15.82
N ASN A 351 27.28 -0.02 16.59
CA ASN A 351 27.99 -0.23 17.84
C ASN A 351 26.97 -0.70 18.90
N GLU A 352 27.43 -1.42 19.93
CA GLU A 352 26.59 -1.91 21.04
C GLU A 352 25.76 -0.81 21.74
N ARG A 353 26.19 0.45 21.59
CA ARG A 353 25.55 1.66 22.13
C ARG A 353 24.21 2.00 21.47
N ASP A 354 24.03 1.71 20.19
CA ASP A 354 22.84 2.12 19.44
C ASP A 354 21.62 1.24 19.75
N ARG A 355 21.87 0.01 20.22
CA ARG A 355 20.87 -0.96 20.71
C ARG A 355 20.03 -0.45 21.88
N THR A 356 20.50 0.57 22.60
CA THR A 356 19.82 1.13 23.78
C THR A 356 18.95 2.35 23.48
N SER A 357 18.90 2.81 22.23
CA SER A 357 18.24 4.07 21.84
C SER A 357 16.76 4.13 22.23
N LEU A 358 16.00 3.06 21.98
CA LEU A 358 14.59 3.00 22.36
C LEU A 358 14.40 3.04 23.89
N GLY A 359 15.25 2.33 24.63
CA GLY A 359 15.28 2.39 26.09
C GLY A 359 15.66 3.78 26.63
N ALA A 360 16.61 4.46 25.99
CA ALA A 360 16.99 5.83 26.33
C ALA A 360 15.84 6.82 26.08
N LEU A 361 15.11 6.67 24.96
CA LEU A 361 13.90 7.44 24.66
C LEU A 361 12.84 7.24 25.76
N PHE A 362 12.49 5.98 26.06
CA PHE A 362 11.51 5.68 27.10
C PHE A 362 11.93 6.16 28.49
N SER A 363 13.23 6.16 28.79
CA SER A 363 13.76 6.65 30.07
C SER A 363 13.68 8.16 30.19
N ALA A 364 13.79 8.89 29.08
CA ALA A 364 13.74 10.35 29.06
C ALA A 364 12.30 10.90 29.12
N LEU A 365 11.32 10.19 28.55
CA LEU A 365 9.97 10.73 28.34
C LEU A 365 9.05 10.63 29.58
N THR A 366 8.14 11.60 29.70
CA THR A 366 6.99 11.60 30.61
C THR A 366 5.78 12.23 29.89
N LEU A 367 4.77 11.41 29.59
CA LEU A 367 3.68 11.75 28.65
C LEU A 367 2.29 11.56 29.30
N PRO A 368 1.88 12.42 30.25
CA PRO A 368 0.69 12.22 31.09
C PRO A 368 -0.65 12.26 30.34
N ARG A 369 -0.67 12.65 29.06
CA ARG A 369 -1.90 12.72 28.24
C ARG A 369 -1.90 11.77 27.04
N LEU A 370 -0.90 10.88 26.95
CA LEU A 370 -0.76 9.98 25.81
C LEU A 370 -1.91 8.97 25.77
N GLN A 371 -2.60 8.93 24.63
CA GLN A 371 -3.68 8.00 24.30
C GLN A 371 -3.24 6.97 23.26
N THR A 372 -2.37 7.36 22.32
CA THR A 372 -1.89 6.50 21.24
C THR A 372 -0.37 6.40 21.28
N LEU A 373 0.15 5.18 21.34
CA LEU A 373 1.59 4.90 21.23
C LEU A 373 1.83 3.88 20.12
N ARG A 374 2.66 4.23 19.15
CA ARG A 374 3.10 3.34 18.08
C ARG A 374 4.62 3.22 18.12
N VAL A 375 5.12 2.00 18.26
CA VAL A 375 6.57 1.72 18.30
C VAL A 375 6.92 0.85 17.11
N LEU A 376 7.70 1.40 16.19
CA LEU A 376 8.04 0.78 14.91
C LEU A 376 9.55 0.57 14.81
N CYS A 377 9.99 -0.54 14.21
CA CYS A 377 11.40 -0.79 13.89
C CYS A 377 11.51 -1.33 12.46
N PRO A 378 11.73 -0.45 11.47
CA PRO A 378 11.99 -0.88 10.10
C PRO A 378 13.45 -1.35 10.02
N GLY A 379 13.71 -2.64 10.23
CA GLY A 379 15.05 -3.21 10.10
C GLY A 379 15.10 -4.73 10.30
N ASP A 380 15.97 -5.39 9.53
CA ASP A 380 16.13 -6.86 9.48
C ASP A 380 17.01 -7.44 10.61
N GLU A 381 17.49 -6.63 11.55
CA GLU A 381 18.53 -7.06 12.51
C GLU A 381 18.02 -7.48 13.89
N LEU A 382 18.50 -8.64 14.32
CA LEU A 382 18.01 -9.50 15.42
C LEU A 382 18.43 -9.07 16.83
N SER A 383 18.70 -7.80 17.10
CA SER A 383 19.00 -7.38 18.48
C SER A 383 17.81 -6.70 19.14
N SER A 384 17.44 -7.20 20.33
CA SER A 384 16.36 -6.66 21.16
C SER A 384 16.57 -5.17 21.42
N LEU A 385 15.76 -4.35 20.77
CA LEU A 385 15.68 -2.90 21.01
C LEU A 385 14.75 -2.58 22.19
N TRP A 386 13.87 -3.52 22.54
CA TRP A 386 12.91 -3.33 23.62
C TRP A 386 13.59 -3.36 24.98
N SER A 387 13.30 -2.35 25.80
CA SER A 387 13.73 -2.32 27.20
C SER A 387 12.49 -2.32 28.10
N SER A 388 12.16 -3.49 28.64
CA SER A 388 11.01 -3.66 29.54
C SER A 388 11.08 -2.74 30.76
N ALA A 389 12.27 -2.56 31.34
CA ALA A 389 12.47 -1.65 32.47
C ALA A 389 12.18 -0.19 32.08
N ALA A 390 12.66 0.26 30.93
CA ALA A 390 12.45 1.64 30.47
C ALA A 390 10.98 1.89 30.08
N PHE A 391 10.35 0.95 29.37
CA PHE A 391 8.93 1.04 29.02
C PHE A 391 8.04 1.06 30.27
N ASN A 392 8.26 0.15 31.23
CA ASN A 392 7.49 0.12 32.47
C ASN A 392 7.72 1.39 33.30
N GLY A 393 8.95 1.92 33.30
CA GLY A 393 9.26 3.22 33.86
C GLY A 393 8.45 4.35 33.22
N LEU A 394 8.40 4.39 31.88
CA LEU A 394 7.60 5.35 31.11
C LEU A 394 6.11 5.21 31.44
N ALA A 395 5.57 3.99 31.40
CA ALA A 395 4.17 3.69 31.67
C ALA A 395 3.74 4.15 33.07
N LYS A 396 4.60 3.91 34.08
CA LYS A 396 4.37 4.36 35.45
C LYS A 396 4.43 5.87 35.58
N ARG A 397 5.47 6.53 35.04
CA ARG A 397 5.62 8.00 35.12
C ARG A 397 4.54 8.75 34.35
N SER A 398 4.04 8.16 33.27
CA SER A 398 3.06 8.78 32.37
C SER A 398 1.62 8.37 32.65
N GLY A 399 1.37 7.44 33.58
CA GLY A 399 0.02 7.02 33.95
C GLY A 399 -0.71 6.20 32.87
N PHE A 400 0.02 5.44 32.04
CA PHE A 400 -0.55 4.72 30.88
C PHE A 400 -1.69 3.78 31.24
N GLY A 401 -1.72 3.22 32.46
CA GLY A 401 -2.83 2.39 32.92
C GLY A 401 -4.20 3.06 32.90
N THR A 402 -4.25 4.40 32.86
CA THR A 402 -5.48 5.20 32.78
C THR A 402 -5.61 6.00 31.49
N THR A 403 -4.52 6.30 30.80
CA THR A 403 -4.52 7.23 29.65
C THR A 403 -4.35 6.53 28.31
N LEU A 404 -3.55 5.46 28.25
CA LEU A 404 -3.17 4.83 26.99
C LEU A 404 -4.27 3.89 26.50
N LYS A 405 -4.87 4.25 25.37
CA LYS A 405 -5.99 3.53 24.74
C LYS A 405 -5.56 2.69 23.55
N HIS A 406 -4.56 3.14 22.80
CA HIS A 406 -4.12 2.50 21.57
C HIS A 406 -2.62 2.22 21.64
N LEU A 407 -2.24 0.97 21.41
CA LEU A 407 -0.84 0.53 21.39
C LEU A 407 -0.58 -0.29 20.14
N ALA A 408 0.41 0.13 19.34
CA ALA A 408 0.92 -0.63 18.22
C ALA A 408 2.40 -0.96 18.44
N ILE A 409 2.76 -2.24 18.28
CA ILE A 409 4.13 -2.73 18.48
C ILE A 409 4.58 -3.49 17.21
N GLU A 410 5.60 -2.95 16.56
CA GLU A 410 6.32 -3.55 15.43
C GLU A 410 7.83 -3.53 15.71
N VAL A 411 8.26 -4.17 16.79
CA VAL A 411 9.67 -4.27 17.18
C VAL A 411 10.00 -5.67 17.66
N PHE A 412 11.29 -6.00 17.72
CA PHE A 412 11.75 -7.24 18.33
C PHE A 412 11.63 -7.19 19.86
N LEU A 413 10.72 -8.00 20.40
CA LEU A 413 10.60 -8.30 21.82
C LEU A 413 10.26 -9.78 22.02
N SER A 414 10.53 -10.31 23.20
CA SER A 414 10.09 -11.64 23.59
C SER A 414 8.64 -11.61 24.11
N GLU A 415 8.00 -12.78 24.11
CA GLU A 415 6.65 -12.96 24.66
C GLU A 415 6.55 -12.53 26.13
N GLN A 416 7.59 -12.78 26.94
CA GLN A 416 7.63 -12.35 28.35
C GLN A 416 7.65 -10.84 28.48
N GLU A 417 8.41 -10.16 27.62
CA GLU A 417 8.50 -8.70 27.60
C GLU A 417 7.20 -8.06 27.13
N LEU A 418 6.51 -8.69 26.16
CA LEU A 418 5.19 -8.27 25.70
C LEU A 418 4.18 -8.33 26.86
N PHE A 419 4.12 -9.45 27.58
CA PHE A 419 3.21 -9.57 28.72
C PHE A 419 3.53 -8.56 29.83
N ALA A 420 4.82 -8.35 30.12
CA ALA A 420 5.25 -7.37 31.11
C ALA A 420 4.81 -5.94 30.72
N ALA A 421 4.92 -5.59 29.43
CA ALA A 421 4.49 -4.30 28.92
C ALA A 421 2.96 -4.12 29.03
N LEU A 422 2.19 -5.15 28.69
CA LEU A 422 0.72 -5.10 28.68
C LEU A 422 0.08 -5.17 30.08
N GLN A 423 0.77 -5.75 31.07
CA GLN A 423 0.21 -6.00 32.41
C GLN A 423 -0.31 -4.73 33.12
N SER A 424 0.29 -3.58 32.84
CA SER A 424 -0.05 -2.31 33.50
C SER A 424 -1.04 -1.42 32.72
N LEU A 425 -1.50 -1.86 31.55
CA LEU A 425 -2.27 -1.05 30.60
C LEU A 425 -3.77 -1.33 30.69
N SER A 426 -4.38 -1.07 31.84
CA SER A 426 -5.80 -1.40 32.05
C SER A 426 -6.77 -0.57 31.20
N ALA A 427 -6.39 0.63 30.77
CA ALA A 427 -7.19 1.49 29.88
C ALA A 427 -7.10 1.12 28.39
N LEU A 428 -6.28 0.12 28.01
CA LEU A 428 -6.05 -0.22 26.61
C LEU A 428 -7.33 -0.73 25.93
N GLU A 429 -7.72 -0.08 24.84
CA GLU A 429 -8.90 -0.36 24.01
C GLU A 429 -8.50 -1.05 22.69
N THR A 430 -7.36 -0.69 22.11
CA THR A 430 -6.85 -1.24 20.84
C THR A 430 -5.41 -1.72 20.99
N LEU A 431 -5.14 -2.93 20.50
CA LEU A 431 -3.80 -3.50 20.44
C LEU A 431 -3.50 -3.95 19.00
N ALA A 432 -2.40 -3.46 18.44
CA ALA A 432 -1.87 -3.91 17.16
C ALA A 432 -0.49 -4.55 17.36
N LEU A 433 -0.33 -5.78 16.89
CA LEU A 433 0.90 -6.54 16.97
C LEU A 433 1.31 -7.03 15.58
N ARG A 434 2.61 -6.98 15.32
CA ARG A 434 3.21 -7.49 14.09
C ARG A 434 4.37 -8.43 14.40
N ASP A 435 4.30 -9.64 13.86
CA ASP A 435 5.45 -10.54 13.80
C ASP A 435 6.48 -9.96 12.83
N MET A 436 7.73 -9.84 13.29
CA MET A 436 8.84 -9.38 12.44
C MET A 436 9.16 -10.45 11.39
N LEU A 437 9.13 -10.06 10.12
CA LEU A 437 9.53 -10.93 9.01
C LEU A 437 11.04 -10.84 8.84
N HIS A 438 11.72 -11.98 8.71
CA HIS A 438 13.09 -11.97 8.22
C HIS A 438 13.05 -12.07 6.69
N ALA A 439 13.39 -10.98 6.00
CA ALA A 439 13.80 -11.09 4.62
C ALA A 439 15.22 -11.68 4.60
N ARG A 440 15.35 -13.02 4.61
CA ARG A 440 16.58 -13.63 4.09
C ARG A 440 16.62 -13.34 2.58
N ILE A 441 17.16 -12.18 2.21
CA ILE A 441 17.81 -12.05 0.91
C ILE A 441 19.11 -12.82 1.10
N ASP A 442 19.18 -14.02 0.54
CA ASP A 442 20.43 -14.75 0.38
C ASP A 442 21.40 -13.83 -0.40
N SER A 443 22.15 -13.02 0.34
CA SER A 443 23.20 -12.19 -0.23
C SER A 443 24.29 -13.17 -0.69
N PRO A 444 24.61 -13.23 -1.99
CA PRO A 444 25.58 -14.18 -2.51
C PRO A 444 26.96 -13.83 -1.91
N GLY A 445 27.43 -14.65 -0.95
CA GLY A 445 28.74 -14.46 -0.32
C GLY A 445 28.91 -14.96 1.11
N PHE A 446 27.83 -15.32 1.83
CA PHE A 446 27.95 -15.88 3.19
C PHE A 446 27.84 -17.41 3.21
N PRO A 447 28.69 -18.12 3.98
CA PRO A 447 28.66 -19.58 4.07
C PRO A 447 27.34 -20.07 4.71
N SER A 448 26.74 -21.05 4.06
CA SER A 448 25.43 -21.66 4.31
C SER A 448 25.29 -22.46 5.62
N ASP A 449 26.27 -22.40 6.53
CA ASP A 449 26.32 -23.23 7.75
C ASP A 449 25.65 -22.60 8.99
N HIS A 450 25.04 -21.43 8.87
CA HIS A 450 24.29 -20.84 9.98
C HIS A 450 22.82 -21.30 9.99
N ARG A 451 22.50 -22.14 11.00
CA ARG A 451 21.14 -22.57 11.36
C ARG A 451 20.13 -21.43 11.20
N PRO A 452 18.90 -21.68 10.73
CA PRO A 452 17.87 -20.64 10.69
C PRO A 452 17.69 -20.07 12.10
N LEU A 453 18.06 -18.80 12.27
CA LEU A 453 17.82 -18.06 13.50
C LEU A 453 16.30 -18.05 13.72
N ARG A 454 15.84 -18.65 14.82
CA ARG A 454 14.44 -18.65 15.22
C ARG A 454 14.05 -17.20 15.48
N VAL A 455 13.34 -16.59 14.52
CA VAL A 455 12.73 -15.28 14.72
C VAL A 455 11.68 -15.45 15.83
N PRO A 456 11.72 -14.64 16.90
CA PRO A 456 10.69 -14.71 17.94
C PRO A 456 9.34 -14.33 17.32
N VAL A 457 8.39 -15.26 17.40
CA VAL A 457 7.00 -15.02 17.01
C VAL A 457 6.26 -14.51 18.24
N LEU A 458 5.62 -13.35 18.15
CA LEU A 458 4.91 -12.72 19.26
C LEU A 458 3.49 -13.27 19.37
N ILE A 459 2.90 -13.59 18.23
CA ILE A 459 1.49 -13.98 18.12
C ILE A 459 1.42 -15.51 18.18
N THR A 460 1.38 -16.04 19.41
CA THR A 460 1.44 -17.48 19.73
C THR A 460 0.11 -17.99 20.32
N ASP A 461 -0.02 -19.32 20.42
CA ASP A 461 -1.11 -19.96 21.18
C ASP A 461 -1.15 -19.50 22.65
N GLU A 462 0.01 -19.33 23.29
CA GLU A 462 0.10 -18.90 24.69
C GLU A 462 -0.36 -17.45 24.88
N PHE A 463 -0.04 -16.56 23.94
CA PHE A 463 -0.58 -15.20 23.89
C PHE A 463 -2.11 -15.18 23.84
N LEU A 464 -2.71 -15.92 22.89
CA LEU A 464 -4.16 -16.01 22.76
C LEU A 464 -4.80 -16.68 23.99
N ARG A 465 -4.16 -17.70 24.55
CA ARG A 465 -4.64 -18.40 25.76
C ARG A 465 -4.67 -17.46 26.97
N ARG A 466 -3.67 -16.60 27.16
CA ARG A 466 -3.68 -15.63 28.28
C ARG A 466 -4.73 -14.54 28.10
N LEU A 467 -4.94 -14.07 26.87
CA LEU A 467 -6.04 -13.17 26.55
C LEU A 467 -7.41 -13.85 26.75
N HIS A 468 -7.52 -15.14 26.48
CA HIS A 468 -8.72 -15.94 26.73
C HIS A 468 -9.01 -16.06 28.23
N LEU A 469 -8.01 -16.46 29.03
CA LEU A 469 -8.16 -16.66 30.48
C LEU A 469 -8.60 -15.39 31.21
N SER A 470 -8.23 -14.21 30.73
CA SER A 470 -8.67 -12.94 31.33
C SER A 470 -10.13 -12.57 31.07
N ARG A 471 -10.79 -13.30 30.16
CA ARG A 471 -12.19 -13.08 29.76
C ARG A 471 -13.16 -14.11 30.35
N LEU A 472 -12.64 -15.15 31.00
CA LEU A 472 -13.46 -16.12 31.72
C LEU A 472 -14.10 -15.48 32.98
N PRO A 473 -15.31 -15.93 33.38
CA PRO A 473 -15.86 -15.59 34.69
C PRO A 473 -14.98 -16.14 35.81
N ASP A 474 -14.92 -15.45 36.95
CA ASP A 474 -14.33 -16.05 38.14
C ASP A 474 -15.17 -17.27 38.56
N PRO A 475 -14.55 -18.42 38.85
CA PRO A 475 -15.26 -19.67 39.13
C PRO A 475 -16.09 -19.68 40.43
N PHE A 476 -16.17 -18.54 41.15
CA PHE A 476 -16.80 -18.41 42.47
C PHE A 476 -17.70 -17.16 42.58
N ASP A 477 -18.52 -16.86 41.57
CA ASP A 477 -19.49 -15.73 41.58
C ASP A 477 -20.53 -15.76 42.75
N ASP A 478 -20.53 -16.78 43.62
CA ASP A 478 -21.43 -16.90 44.78
C ASP A 478 -20.78 -16.61 46.16
N VAL A 479 -19.47 -16.34 46.23
CA VAL A 479 -18.76 -15.97 47.47
C VAL A 479 -17.91 -14.73 47.20
N GLU A 480 -18.07 -13.67 48.01
CA GLU A 480 -17.40 -12.36 47.85
C GLU A 480 -16.00 -12.47 47.20
N PRO A 481 -15.84 -12.08 45.92
CA PRO A 481 -14.61 -12.31 45.21
C PRO A 481 -13.61 -11.22 45.56
N VAL A 482 -12.37 -11.63 45.86
CA VAL A 482 -11.21 -10.76 45.63
C VAL A 482 -10.95 -10.85 44.11
N PRO A 483 -11.29 -9.82 43.31
CA PRO A 483 -11.20 -9.93 41.86
C PRO A 483 -9.73 -10.09 41.46
N ALA A 484 -9.39 -11.19 40.79
CA ALA A 484 -8.12 -11.30 40.11
C ALA A 484 -8.04 -10.19 39.03
N PRO A 485 -6.92 -9.45 38.92
CA PRO A 485 -6.81 -8.39 37.94
C PRO A 485 -6.90 -8.97 36.52
N LYS A 486 -7.97 -8.61 35.80
CA LYS A 486 -8.18 -9.04 34.41
C LYS A 486 -7.09 -8.43 33.53
N PHE A 487 -6.40 -9.28 32.75
CA PHE A 487 -5.41 -8.85 31.77
C PHE A 487 -6.12 -8.17 30.57
N LEU A 488 -5.83 -6.88 30.37
CA LEU A 488 -6.41 -6.00 29.34
C LEU A 488 -7.96 -5.97 29.32
N PRO A 489 -8.61 -5.47 30.39
CA PRO A 489 -10.06 -5.59 30.58
C PRO A 489 -10.88 -4.78 29.55
N ASN A 490 -10.31 -3.71 29.00
CA ASN A 490 -11.01 -2.79 28.09
C ASN A 490 -10.75 -3.04 26.61
N LEU A 491 -9.99 -4.08 26.25
CA LEU A 491 -9.64 -4.36 24.85
C LEU A 491 -10.90 -4.65 24.01
N ARG A 492 -11.08 -3.88 22.95
CA ARG A 492 -12.22 -3.92 22.00
C ARG A 492 -11.79 -4.21 20.56
N SER A 493 -10.53 -3.89 20.22
CA SER A 493 -9.99 -4.11 18.89
C SER A 493 -8.60 -4.76 18.98
N LEU A 494 -8.39 -5.80 18.17
CA LEU A 494 -7.13 -6.53 18.07
C LEU A 494 -6.73 -6.66 16.61
N THR A 495 -5.54 -6.15 16.27
CA THR A 495 -4.94 -6.28 14.94
C THR A 495 -3.69 -7.14 15.02
N LEU A 496 -3.65 -8.22 14.25
CA LEU A 496 -2.58 -9.21 14.24
C LEU A 496 -2.02 -9.34 12.83
N THR A 497 -0.78 -8.89 12.63
CA THR A 497 -0.02 -9.19 11.40
C THR A 497 0.94 -10.32 11.70
N THR A 498 0.67 -11.51 11.19
CA THR A 498 1.26 -12.75 11.71
C THR A 498 1.73 -13.72 10.63
N MET A 499 2.72 -14.53 10.98
CA MET A 499 3.15 -15.72 10.23
C MET A 499 2.33 -16.97 10.59
N VAL A 500 1.31 -16.83 11.44
CA VAL A 500 0.40 -17.90 11.92
C VAL A 500 1.14 -18.96 12.74
N ALA A 501 1.66 -18.54 13.90
CA ALA A 501 2.21 -19.45 14.91
C ALA A 501 1.21 -19.78 16.03
N PHE A 502 -0.08 -19.66 15.73
CA PHE A 502 -1.17 -20.10 16.62
C PHE A 502 -2.11 -21.03 15.87
N SER A 503 -2.82 -21.85 16.64
CA SER A 503 -3.81 -22.82 16.19
C SER A 503 -5.21 -22.21 16.12
N ASP A 504 -6.04 -22.79 15.25
CA ASP A 504 -7.45 -22.43 15.09
C ASP A 504 -8.22 -22.60 16.42
N THR A 505 -7.86 -23.60 17.23
CA THR A 505 -8.48 -23.87 18.54
C THR A 505 -8.19 -22.77 19.55
N SER A 506 -6.97 -22.24 19.61
CA SER A 506 -6.64 -21.12 20.50
C SER A 506 -7.34 -19.83 20.08
N LEU A 507 -7.45 -19.56 18.77
CA LEU A 507 -8.17 -18.40 18.27
C LEU A 507 -9.67 -18.50 18.53
N LEU A 508 -10.29 -19.66 18.29
CA LEU A 508 -11.70 -19.89 18.63
C LEU A 508 -11.95 -19.74 20.12
N GLY A 509 -11.10 -20.34 20.96
CA GLY A 509 -11.22 -20.22 22.41
C GLY A 509 -11.22 -18.76 22.85
N TYR A 510 -10.29 -17.97 22.33
CA TYR A 510 -10.25 -16.53 22.59
C TYR A 510 -11.52 -15.80 22.12
N LEU A 511 -11.95 -16.03 20.88
CA LEU A 511 -13.12 -15.38 20.31
C LEU A 511 -14.41 -15.73 21.08
N ASP A 512 -14.60 -16.99 21.44
CA ASP A 512 -15.75 -17.45 22.20
C ASP A 512 -15.83 -16.78 23.58
N ALA A 513 -14.69 -16.69 24.28
CA ALA A 513 -14.62 -16.00 25.56
C ALA A 513 -14.88 -14.49 25.43
N GLN A 514 -14.40 -13.86 24.35
CA GLN A 514 -14.66 -12.44 24.08
C GLN A 514 -16.13 -12.16 23.78
N VAL A 515 -16.74 -12.93 22.88
CA VAL A 515 -18.16 -12.81 22.55
C VAL A 515 -19.02 -13.02 23.80
N SER A 516 -18.66 -14.01 24.63
CA SER A 516 -19.33 -14.29 25.91
C SER A 516 -19.13 -13.19 26.95
N PHE A 517 -17.96 -12.53 26.96
CA PHE A 517 -17.66 -11.41 27.84
C PHE A 517 -18.49 -10.17 27.49
N VAL A 518 -18.53 -9.80 26.20
CA VAL A 518 -19.30 -8.66 25.69
C VAL A 518 -20.80 -8.83 25.97
N GLN A 519 -21.34 -10.04 25.80
CA GLN A 519 -22.75 -10.33 26.08
C GLN A 519 -23.13 -10.12 27.56
N ARG A 520 -22.25 -10.48 28.50
CA ARG A 520 -22.51 -10.38 29.94
C ARG A 520 -22.38 -8.97 30.49
N HIS A 521 -21.48 -8.17 29.93
CA HIS A 521 -21.16 -6.82 30.43
C HIS A 521 -21.83 -5.69 29.64
N ALA A 522 -22.59 -6.01 28.59
CA ALA A 522 -23.41 -5.01 27.90
C ALA A 522 -24.56 -4.52 28.79
N PRO A 523 -24.74 -3.19 28.98
CA PRO A 523 -25.83 -2.66 29.79
C PRO A 523 -27.18 -3.10 29.22
N ARG A 524 -28.05 -3.65 30.07
CA ARG A 524 -29.37 -4.20 29.69
C ARG A 524 -30.38 -3.15 29.19
N CYS A 525 -30.02 -1.87 29.16
CA CYS A 525 -30.95 -0.76 28.96
C CYS A 525 -30.37 0.41 28.14
N SER A 526 -29.86 0.15 26.94
CA SER A 526 -29.80 1.20 25.89
C SER A 526 -29.72 0.56 24.51
N THR A 527 -30.68 0.88 23.64
CA THR A 527 -30.67 0.57 22.21
C THR A 527 -29.59 1.34 21.42
N GLN A 528 -28.74 2.13 22.10
CA GLN A 528 -27.56 2.74 21.52
C GLN A 528 -26.42 1.72 21.42
N HIS A 529 -26.26 1.19 20.21
CA HIS A 529 -25.11 0.51 19.61
C HIS A 529 -24.24 -0.35 20.56
N ARG A 530 -24.53 -1.66 20.59
CA ARG A 530 -23.51 -2.66 20.93
C ARG A 530 -22.43 -2.57 19.85
N GLN A 531 -21.29 -1.95 20.16
CA GLN A 531 -20.15 -2.00 19.27
C GLN A 531 -19.59 -3.44 19.27
N PRO A 532 -19.47 -4.10 18.11
CA PRO A 532 -18.87 -5.43 18.03
C PRO A 532 -17.38 -5.36 18.40
N PHE A 533 -16.82 -6.49 18.83
CA PHE A 533 -15.37 -6.62 18.94
C PHE A 533 -14.78 -6.67 17.53
N SER A 534 -13.72 -5.90 17.26
CA SER A 534 -13.08 -5.86 15.93
C SER A 534 -11.78 -6.69 15.95
N LEU A 535 -11.69 -7.67 15.05
CA LEU A 535 -10.52 -8.52 14.88
C LEU A 535 -9.99 -8.42 13.44
N HIS A 536 -8.78 -7.92 13.29
CA HIS A 536 -8.12 -7.84 11.99
C HIS A 536 -6.92 -8.78 11.97
N ILE A 537 -6.96 -9.80 11.12
CA ILE A 537 -5.84 -10.73 10.94
C ILE A 537 -5.28 -10.59 9.53
N ILE A 538 -4.00 -10.24 9.45
CA ILE A 538 -3.23 -10.19 8.22
C ILE A 538 -2.20 -11.31 8.29
N ARG A 539 -2.44 -12.37 7.51
CA ARG A 539 -1.50 -13.48 7.34
C ARG A 539 -0.47 -13.14 6.28
N VAL A 540 0.81 -13.29 6.59
CA VAL A 540 1.91 -13.13 5.65
C VAL A 540 2.58 -14.48 5.41
N GLY A 541 2.86 -14.84 4.15
CA GLY A 541 3.63 -16.04 3.80
C GLY A 541 2.87 -17.14 3.05
N ILE A 542 3.56 -18.25 2.76
CA ILE A 542 2.99 -19.40 2.04
C ILE A 542 1.98 -20.09 2.97
N PRO A 543 0.72 -20.32 2.54
CA PRO A 543 -0.24 -21.05 3.34
C PRO A 543 0.31 -22.44 3.69
N ARG A 544 0.49 -22.72 4.98
CA ARG A 544 0.56 -24.12 5.44
C ARG A 544 -0.83 -24.71 5.25
N ARG A 545 -0.92 -25.86 4.57
CA ARG A 545 -2.18 -26.59 4.30
C ARG A 545 -3.01 -26.91 5.55
N ASP A 546 -2.46 -26.76 6.75
CA ASP A 546 -3.06 -27.25 7.99
C ASP A 546 -3.59 -26.14 8.92
N THR A 547 -3.74 -24.89 8.47
CA THR A 547 -4.14 -23.76 9.36
C THR A 547 -5.20 -22.86 8.71
N MET A 548 -6.36 -22.74 9.37
CA MET A 548 -7.54 -21.95 9.03
C MET A 548 -8.38 -22.42 7.83
N GLU A 549 -8.43 -23.72 7.55
CA GLU A 549 -9.35 -24.31 6.54
C GLU A 549 -10.47 -25.17 7.18
N ASP A 550 -10.57 -25.23 8.51
CA ASP A 550 -11.63 -25.99 9.19
C ASP A 550 -13.02 -25.33 8.93
N PRO A 551 -13.94 -26.02 8.22
CA PRO A 551 -15.28 -25.49 7.97
C PRO A 551 -16.08 -25.25 9.26
N ALA A 552 -15.80 -26.01 10.33
CA ALA A 552 -16.47 -25.83 11.62
C ALA A 552 -16.02 -24.54 12.31
N PHE A 553 -14.75 -24.17 12.19
CA PHE A 553 -14.21 -22.88 12.65
C PHE A 553 -14.95 -21.71 11.99
N TRP A 554 -14.99 -21.71 10.65
CA TRP A 554 -15.59 -20.61 9.90
C TRP A 554 -17.11 -20.54 10.06
N GLY A 555 -17.78 -21.67 10.26
CA GLY A 555 -19.19 -21.70 10.63
C GLY A 555 -19.46 -20.92 11.92
N ALA A 556 -18.71 -21.19 12.99
CA ALA A 556 -18.87 -20.49 14.26
C ALA A 556 -18.53 -19.00 14.17
N VAL A 557 -17.49 -18.63 13.42
CA VAL A 557 -17.13 -17.21 13.18
C VAL A 557 -18.24 -16.49 12.40
N GLN A 558 -18.77 -17.11 11.35
CA GLN A 558 -19.85 -16.54 10.55
C GLN A 558 -21.11 -16.34 11.37
N ASP A 559 -21.49 -17.30 12.22
CA ASP A 559 -22.63 -17.18 13.13
C ASP A 559 -22.50 -15.96 14.06
N TRP A 560 -21.28 -15.64 14.53
CA TRP A 560 -21.03 -14.45 15.34
C TRP A 560 -21.05 -13.14 14.53
N MET A 561 -20.55 -13.16 13.29
CA MET A 561 -20.61 -12.01 12.39
C MET A 561 -22.05 -11.69 11.99
N ASP A 562 -22.85 -12.68 11.62
CA ASP A 562 -24.27 -12.54 11.26
C ASP A 562 -25.10 -12.07 12.45
N ALA A 563 -24.73 -12.48 13.67
CA ALA A 563 -25.35 -11.99 14.91
C ALA A 563 -24.88 -10.58 15.32
N GLY A 564 -23.99 -9.93 14.57
CA GLY A 564 -23.45 -8.60 14.87
C GLY A 564 -22.59 -8.55 16.14
N LYS A 565 -21.99 -9.68 16.54
CA LYS A 565 -21.20 -9.82 17.77
C LYS A 565 -19.69 -9.63 17.54
N LEU A 566 -19.24 -9.89 16.32
CA LEU A 566 -17.85 -9.87 15.88
C LEU A 566 -17.77 -9.17 14.53
N GLU A 567 -16.86 -8.22 14.41
CA GLU A 567 -16.42 -7.69 13.12
C GLU A 567 -15.03 -8.25 12.86
N MET A 568 -14.92 -9.18 11.91
CA MET A 568 -13.65 -9.83 11.60
C MET A 568 -13.28 -9.60 10.14
N THR A 569 -12.06 -9.14 9.91
CA THR A 569 -11.46 -9.15 8.59
C THR A 569 -10.25 -10.08 8.60
N TYR A 570 -10.26 -11.05 7.70
CA TYR A 570 -9.14 -11.95 7.49
C TYR A 570 -8.58 -11.74 6.09
N ARG A 571 -7.30 -11.39 5.99
CA ARG A 571 -6.59 -11.22 4.72
C ARG A 571 -5.37 -12.11 4.70
N THR A 572 -5.22 -12.87 3.62
CA THR A 572 -3.98 -13.62 3.35
C THR A 572 -3.19 -12.90 2.27
N ILE A 573 -2.01 -12.42 2.64
CA ILE A 573 -1.04 -11.88 1.70
C ILE A 573 -0.13 -13.05 1.28
N ARG A 574 -0.47 -13.61 0.12
CA ARG A 574 0.34 -14.64 -0.54
C ARG A 574 1.71 -14.06 -0.88
N ALA A 575 2.77 -14.69 -0.35
CA ALA A 575 4.16 -14.38 -0.71
C ALA A 575 4.55 -14.96 -2.10
N ASP A 576 3.59 -15.56 -2.80
CA ASP A 576 3.73 -16.36 -4.02
C ASP A 576 4.27 -15.58 -5.24
N ALA A 577 4.53 -14.27 -5.13
CA ALA A 577 4.96 -13.47 -6.27
C ALA A 577 6.47 -13.53 -6.56
N TYR A 578 7.37 -13.82 -5.60
CA TYR A 578 8.82 -13.60 -5.83
C TYR A 578 9.78 -14.55 -5.11
N ILE A 579 9.50 -15.85 -5.10
CA ILE A 579 10.54 -16.84 -4.76
C ILE A 579 11.25 -17.26 -6.05
N ALA A 580 12.35 -16.54 -6.34
CA ALA A 580 13.57 -16.95 -7.03
C ALA A 580 13.44 -17.92 -8.23
N LYS A 581 13.48 -17.36 -9.44
CA LYS A 581 14.36 -17.89 -10.49
C LYS A 581 15.46 -16.86 -10.72
N ASP A 582 16.68 -17.24 -10.35
CA ASP A 582 17.94 -16.57 -10.63
C ASP A 582 18.34 -15.35 -9.74
N PRO A 583 19.25 -15.53 -8.77
CA PRO A 583 19.78 -14.44 -7.93
C PRO A 583 20.76 -13.49 -8.65
N GLY A 584 20.95 -13.64 -9.97
CA GLY A 584 21.83 -12.78 -10.79
C GLY A 584 21.14 -11.63 -11.53
N ASP A 585 19.82 -11.53 -11.51
CA ASP A 585 19.09 -10.55 -12.33
C ASP A 585 18.92 -9.19 -11.63
N ILE A 586 19.36 -8.10 -12.26
CA ILE A 586 19.24 -6.74 -11.74
C ILE A 586 17.76 -6.29 -11.69
N ASP A 587 16.90 -6.88 -12.54
CA ASP A 587 15.47 -6.62 -12.53
C ASP A 587 14.78 -7.17 -11.26
N ASN A 588 15.34 -8.22 -10.62
CA ASN A 588 14.81 -8.79 -9.37
C ASN A 588 14.91 -7.82 -8.17
N LEU A 589 15.93 -6.95 -8.13
CA LEU A 589 16.06 -5.94 -7.06
C LEU A 589 15.01 -4.84 -7.19
N TYR A 590 14.58 -4.53 -8.42
CA TYR A 590 13.52 -3.57 -8.69
C TYR A 590 12.16 -4.09 -8.23
N GLU A 591 11.90 -5.38 -8.41
CA GLU A 591 10.62 -6.01 -8.03
C GLU A 591 10.50 -6.29 -6.53
N ILE A 592 11.62 -6.58 -5.83
CA ILE A 592 11.66 -6.64 -4.35
C ILE A 592 11.42 -5.25 -3.73
N ARG A 593 11.95 -4.18 -4.33
CA ARG A 593 11.70 -2.81 -3.87
C ARG A 593 10.23 -2.42 -4.08
N ARG A 594 9.65 -2.83 -5.21
CA ARG A 594 8.21 -2.70 -5.49
C ARG A 594 7.35 -3.47 -4.48
N TRP A 595 7.77 -4.65 -4.03
CA TRP A 595 7.10 -5.37 -2.93
C TRP A 595 7.09 -4.53 -1.65
N HIS A 596 8.20 -3.91 -1.24
CA HIS A 596 8.22 -3.01 -0.08
C HIS A 596 7.34 -1.76 -0.26
N GLU A 597 7.27 -1.20 -1.47
CA GLU A 597 6.46 -0.03 -1.80
C GLU A 597 4.95 -0.33 -1.84
N ASP A 598 4.56 -1.46 -2.46
CA ASP A 598 3.17 -1.93 -2.53
C ASP A 598 2.70 -2.44 -1.15
N TYR A 599 3.58 -3.09 -0.37
CA TYR A 599 3.30 -3.51 1.00
C TYR A 599 3.21 -2.31 1.96
N GLY A 600 4.04 -1.28 1.76
CA GLY A 600 3.93 0.01 2.46
C GLY A 600 2.66 0.78 2.10
N ALA A 601 2.19 0.72 0.85
CA ALA A 601 0.92 1.31 0.43
C ALA A 601 -0.31 0.53 0.96
N LEU A 602 -0.21 -0.80 1.07
CA LEU A 602 -1.24 -1.65 1.69
C LEU A 602 -1.31 -1.49 3.22
N LEU A 603 -0.18 -1.16 3.88
CA LEU A 603 -0.13 -0.73 5.27
C LEU A 603 -0.97 0.53 5.50
N TYR A 604 -0.91 1.51 4.59
CA TYR A 604 -1.77 2.70 4.64
C TYR A 604 -3.25 2.39 4.37
N GLU A 605 -3.58 1.44 3.49
CA GLU A 605 -4.98 0.99 3.31
C GLU A 605 -5.51 0.23 4.53
N ALA A 606 -4.65 -0.48 5.28
CA ALA A 606 -5.01 -1.12 6.55
C ALA A 606 -5.15 -0.09 7.69
N GLU A 607 -4.32 0.96 7.70
CA GLU A 607 -4.43 2.09 8.63
C GLU A 607 -5.68 2.94 8.37
N ALA A 608 -6.07 3.13 7.10
CA ALA A 608 -7.31 3.81 6.70
C ALA A 608 -8.58 2.97 6.95
N LEU A 609 -8.44 1.69 7.31
CA LEU A 609 -9.54 0.82 7.77
C LEU A 609 -9.69 0.83 9.31
N VAL A 610 -8.73 1.44 10.03
CA VAL A 610 -8.72 1.56 11.49
C VAL A 610 -9.18 2.96 11.94
N GLU A 611 -9.04 4.00 11.10
CA GLU A 611 -9.79 5.28 11.21
C GLU A 611 -11.22 5.14 10.68
#